data_AF-A0A9W9S690-F1
#
_entry.id   AF-A0A9W9S690-F1
#
_cell.length_a   1.000
_cell.length_b   1.000
_cell.length_c   1.000
_cell.angle_alpha   90.00
_cell.angle_beta   90.00
_cell.angle_gamma   90.00
#
_symmetry.space_group_name_H-M   'P 1'
#
loop_
_entity.id
_entity.type
_entity.pdbx_description
1 polymer ?
#
loop_
_entity_poly.entity_id
_entity_poly.type
_entity_poly.pdbx_seq_one_letter_code
_entity_poly.pdbx_strand_id
1 'polypeptide(L)'
;MTVPCLDKNLLILFRDINNIPNVDDPEWVRFGFCYCRNRAQMQLLARAYMQLATHASLNDIATAWKSGTLLELMATKDISISSLVSEGIYLRQPSPETVGIYRLMSEVSHGLSGCPICQCKNARCQFHSKDERFLRKESEADYGFLSVNTWERWRLLSFYSDLFSNPKFNPQKMQEAKRDPDPQTLETYIESLVLGFRRTIWNEHLTDGMFPKLGPRLKFLGPHPYCECFIHNLPLSEGVEYNVNVEIEWIREDYEGRNREQVSES
;
A
#
# COMPACT_ATOMS: atom_id res chain seq x y z
N MET A 1 -12.10 -26.36 -4.17
CA MET A 1 -11.31 -25.57 -3.21
C MET A 1 -11.94 -24.19 -3.11
N THR A 2 -12.79 -23.99 -2.11
CA THR A 2 -13.45 -22.71 -1.83
C THR A 2 -12.47 -21.83 -1.06
N VAL A 3 -12.15 -20.64 -1.58
CA VAL A 3 -11.31 -19.65 -0.90
C VAL A 3 -12.21 -18.87 0.06
N PRO A 4 -12.17 -19.10 1.38
CA PRO A 4 -13.12 -18.50 2.32
C PRO A 4 -12.86 -17.01 2.57
N CYS A 5 -11.74 -16.48 2.06
CA CYS A 5 -11.33 -15.10 2.27
C CYS A 5 -12.02 -14.12 1.30
N LEU A 6 -12.46 -14.54 0.12
CA LEU A 6 -12.99 -13.64 -0.91
C LEU A 6 -14.36 -13.04 -0.55
N ASP A 7 -15.25 -13.84 0.03
CA ASP A 7 -16.61 -13.39 0.41
C ASP A 7 -16.56 -12.30 1.49
N LYS A 8 -15.61 -12.36 2.43
CA LYS A 8 -15.45 -11.34 3.47
C LYS A 8 -14.94 -10.00 2.93
N ASN A 9 -14.05 -10.01 1.94
CA ASN A 9 -13.44 -8.78 1.41
C ASN A 9 -14.38 -8.04 0.45
N LEU A 10 -15.22 -8.78 -0.31
CA LEU A 10 -16.27 -8.15 -1.13
C LEU A 10 -17.27 -7.41 -0.23
N LEU A 11 -17.66 -8.01 0.90
CA LEU A 11 -18.61 -7.41 1.87
C LEU A 11 -18.11 -6.09 2.48
N ILE A 12 -16.79 -5.90 2.62
CA ILE A 12 -16.22 -4.68 3.22
C ILE A 12 -16.36 -3.49 2.28
N LEU A 13 -16.19 -3.67 0.97
CA LEU A 13 -16.41 -2.62 -0.02
C LEU A 13 -17.86 -2.12 -0.09
N PHE A 14 -18.81 -2.93 0.37
CA PHE A 14 -20.25 -2.65 0.26
C PHE A 14 -20.92 -2.32 1.59
N ARG A 15 -20.14 -2.07 2.65
CA ARG A 15 -20.68 -1.41 3.84
C ARG A 15 -20.86 0.07 3.53
N ASP A 16 -22.09 0.56 3.70
CA ASP A 16 -22.38 1.99 3.73
C ASP A 16 -21.45 2.66 4.76
N ILE A 17 -20.96 3.85 4.41
CA ILE A 17 -20.01 4.74 5.13
C ILE A 17 -18.56 4.66 4.59
N ASN A 18 -18.25 5.57 3.65
CA ASN A 18 -16.97 6.27 3.44
C ASN A 18 -15.61 5.53 3.40
N ASN A 19 -15.55 4.20 3.49
CA ASN A 19 -14.29 3.47 3.57
C ASN A 19 -13.70 3.19 2.18
N ILE A 20 -13.14 4.24 1.58
CA ILE A 20 -12.19 4.09 0.47
C ILE A 20 -10.95 3.36 1.04
N PRO A 21 -10.56 2.22 0.46
CA PRO A 21 -9.39 1.48 0.92
C PRO A 21 -8.11 2.31 0.88
N ASN A 22 -7.35 2.29 1.96
CA ASN A 22 -6.02 2.88 2.10
C ASN A 22 -4.93 1.86 1.74
N VAL A 23 -3.66 2.30 1.69
CA VAL A 23 -2.50 1.44 1.34
C VAL A 23 -2.36 0.19 2.23
N ASP A 24 -2.90 0.25 3.44
CA ASP A 24 -2.89 -0.83 4.43
C ASP A 24 -4.04 -1.82 4.27
N ASP A 25 -5.03 -1.48 3.44
CA ASP A 25 -6.19 -2.32 3.20
C ASP A 25 -5.92 -3.27 2.03
N PRO A 26 -6.19 -4.57 2.16
CA PRO A 26 -5.99 -5.52 1.07
C PRO A 26 -6.86 -5.21 -0.15
N GLU A 27 -8.02 -4.59 0.07
CA GLU A 27 -8.92 -4.12 -0.97
C GLU A 27 -8.24 -3.11 -1.90
N TRP A 28 -7.29 -2.32 -1.39
CA TRP A 28 -6.60 -1.30 -2.16
C TRP A 28 -5.85 -1.89 -3.37
N VAL A 29 -5.18 -3.03 -3.14
CA VAL A 29 -4.51 -3.78 -4.20
C VAL A 29 -5.49 -4.67 -4.96
N ARG A 30 -6.36 -5.42 -4.28
CA ARG A 30 -7.24 -6.42 -4.91
C ARG A 30 -8.24 -5.82 -5.90
N PHE A 31 -8.74 -4.62 -5.61
CA PHE A 31 -9.76 -3.95 -6.43
C PHE A 31 -9.20 -2.79 -7.24
N GLY A 32 -7.87 -2.64 -7.30
CA GLY A 32 -7.22 -1.70 -8.20
C GLY A 32 -7.26 -0.23 -7.77
N PHE A 33 -7.65 0.07 -6.52
CA PHE A 33 -7.51 1.43 -5.97
C PHE A 33 -6.07 1.92 -5.98
N CYS A 34 -5.09 1.00 -5.92
CA CYS A 34 -3.67 1.30 -6.08
C CYS A 34 -3.29 1.97 -7.41
N TYR A 35 -4.13 1.90 -8.44
CA TYR A 35 -3.94 2.62 -9.69
C TYR A 35 -4.41 4.07 -9.65
N CYS A 36 -5.20 4.45 -8.65
CA CYS A 36 -5.72 5.81 -8.51
C CYS A 36 -4.60 6.76 -8.04
N ARG A 37 -4.49 7.91 -8.70
CA ARG A 37 -3.46 8.93 -8.42
C ARG A 37 -3.91 9.96 -7.39
N ASN A 38 -5.21 10.07 -7.15
CA ASN A 38 -5.78 11.05 -6.26
C ASN A 38 -7.11 10.57 -5.67
N ARG A 39 -7.61 11.30 -4.68
CA ARG A 39 -8.86 10.98 -3.98
C ARG A 39 -10.09 11.00 -4.89
N ALA A 40 -10.12 11.84 -5.92
CA ALA A 40 -11.24 11.90 -6.85
C ALA A 40 -11.35 10.61 -7.68
N GLN A 41 -10.23 10.07 -8.16
CA GLN A 41 -10.19 8.78 -8.85
C GLN A 41 -10.60 7.63 -7.93
N MET A 42 -10.14 7.64 -6.68
CA MET A 42 -10.56 6.63 -5.69
C MET A 42 -12.07 6.69 -5.41
N GLN A 43 -12.64 7.89 -5.27
CA GLN A 43 -14.09 8.09 -5.12
C GLN A 43 -14.88 7.61 -6.34
N LEU A 44 -14.37 7.87 -7.54
CA LEU A 44 -15.00 7.41 -8.78
C LEU A 44 -15.03 5.88 -8.84
N LEU A 45 -13.91 5.22 -8.51
CA LEU A 45 -13.82 3.77 -8.46
C LEU A 45 -14.74 3.16 -7.39
N ALA A 46 -14.77 3.75 -6.19
CA ALA A 46 -15.66 3.31 -5.12
C ALA A 46 -17.14 3.40 -5.55
N ARG A 47 -17.55 4.49 -6.18
CA ARG A 47 -18.92 4.64 -6.71
C ARG A 47 -19.26 3.58 -7.75
N ALA A 48 -18.34 3.26 -8.65
CA ALA A 48 -18.55 2.22 -9.64
C ALA A 48 -18.77 0.86 -9.00
N TYR A 49 -17.97 0.51 -7.98
CA TYR A 49 -18.19 -0.73 -7.21
C TYR A 49 -19.53 -0.72 -6.48
N MET A 50 -19.92 0.38 -5.82
CA MET A 50 -21.22 0.48 -5.16
C MET A 50 -22.39 0.29 -6.15
N GLN A 51 -22.33 0.93 -7.32
CA GLN A 51 -23.32 0.73 -8.38
C GLN A 51 -23.34 -0.72 -8.85
N LEU A 52 -22.19 -1.38 -8.96
CA LEU A 52 -22.15 -2.78 -9.35
C LEU A 52 -22.87 -3.67 -8.33
N ALA A 53 -22.69 -3.42 -7.03
CA ALA A 53 -23.38 -4.16 -5.97
C ALA A 53 -24.90 -3.95 -5.95
N THR A 54 -25.41 -2.80 -6.43
CA THR A 54 -26.85 -2.58 -6.54
C THR A 54 -27.47 -3.24 -7.79
N HIS A 55 -26.68 -3.59 -8.80
CA HIS A 55 -27.18 -4.10 -10.10
C HIS A 55 -26.78 -5.57 -10.41
N ALA A 56 -25.80 -6.13 -9.70
CA ALA A 56 -25.31 -7.50 -9.89
C ALA A 56 -25.25 -8.26 -8.57
N SER A 57 -25.43 -9.59 -8.64
CA SER A 57 -25.26 -10.42 -7.45
C SER A 57 -23.78 -10.48 -7.03
N LEU A 58 -23.51 -10.68 -5.75
CA LEU A 58 -22.13 -10.87 -5.25
C LEU A 58 -21.41 -12.00 -5.98
N ASN A 59 -22.13 -13.06 -6.38
CA ASN A 59 -21.56 -14.18 -7.12
C ASN A 59 -21.12 -13.78 -8.53
N ASP A 60 -21.91 -12.97 -9.24
CA ASP A 60 -21.56 -12.45 -10.57
C ASP A 60 -20.34 -11.54 -10.48
N ILE A 61 -20.31 -10.66 -9.47
CA ILE A 61 -19.19 -9.75 -9.22
C ILE A 61 -17.91 -10.54 -8.90
N ALA A 62 -17.99 -11.53 -8.00
CA ALA A 62 -16.85 -12.35 -7.64
C ALA A 62 -16.33 -13.17 -8.83
N THR A 63 -17.22 -13.65 -9.70
CA THR A 63 -16.85 -14.34 -10.93
C THR A 63 -16.14 -13.41 -11.89
N ALA A 64 -16.74 -12.25 -12.17
CA ALA A 64 -16.17 -11.23 -13.06
C ALA A 64 -14.82 -10.69 -12.56
N TRP A 65 -14.65 -10.53 -11.25
CA TRP A 65 -13.37 -10.14 -10.65
C TRP A 65 -12.29 -11.19 -10.90
N LYS A 66 -12.60 -12.49 -10.71
CA LYS A 66 -11.65 -13.59 -10.96
C LYS A 66 -11.27 -13.71 -12.43
N SER A 67 -12.21 -13.48 -13.35
CA SER A 67 -11.97 -13.55 -14.80
C SER A 67 -11.42 -12.25 -15.40
N GLY A 68 -11.34 -11.17 -14.61
CA GLY A 68 -10.90 -9.85 -15.10
C GLY A 68 -11.91 -9.16 -16.03
N THR A 69 -13.19 -9.53 -15.95
CA THR A 69 -14.29 -9.05 -16.81
C THR A 69 -15.25 -8.09 -16.10
N LEU A 70 -14.80 -7.42 -15.02
CA LEU A 70 -15.64 -6.48 -14.26
C LEU A 70 -16.17 -5.32 -15.10
N LEU A 71 -15.39 -4.80 -16.04
CA LEU A 71 -15.83 -3.74 -16.95
C LEU A 71 -16.95 -4.22 -17.90
N GLU A 72 -16.88 -5.47 -18.35
CA GLU A 72 -17.92 -6.08 -19.18
C GLU A 72 -19.20 -6.26 -18.36
N LEU A 73 -19.08 -6.73 -17.12
CA LEU A 73 -20.22 -6.84 -16.21
C LEU A 73 -20.86 -5.46 -15.97
N MET A 74 -20.08 -4.41 -15.73
CA MET A 74 -20.59 -3.04 -15.61
C MET A 74 -21.35 -2.59 -16.86
N ALA A 75 -20.78 -2.82 -18.05
CA ALA A 75 -21.44 -2.50 -19.31
C ALA A 75 -22.77 -3.25 -19.49
N THR A 76 -22.85 -4.54 -19.13
CA THR A 76 -24.10 -5.32 -19.21
C THR A 76 -25.17 -4.89 -18.20
N LYS A 77 -24.79 -4.10 -17.19
CA LYS A 77 -25.67 -3.54 -16.15
C LYS A 77 -25.97 -2.06 -16.37
N ASP A 78 -25.67 -1.54 -17.56
CA ASP A 78 -25.85 -0.13 -17.95
C ASP A 78 -25.10 0.85 -17.02
N ILE A 79 -24.03 0.40 -16.37
CA ILE A 79 -23.16 1.23 -15.55
C ILE A 79 -22.13 1.91 -16.48
N SER A 80 -22.08 3.23 -16.44
CA SER A 80 -21.14 4.00 -17.27
C SER A 80 -19.69 3.74 -16.87
N ILE A 81 -18.89 3.23 -17.81
CA ILE A 81 -17.44 2.98 -17.62
C ILE A 81 -16.54 4.06 -18.24
N SER A 82 -17.12 5.02 -18.98
CA SER A 82 -16.35 5.99 -19.77
C SER A 82 -15.39 6.81 -18.91
N SER A 83 -15.86 7.27 -17.74
CA SER A 83 -15.04 8.03 -16.78
C SER A 83 -13.92 7.19 -16.17
N LEU A 84 -14.12 5.88 -15.97
CA LEU A 84 -13.09 4.99 -15.42
C LEU A 84 -11.98 4.77 -16.46
N VAL A 85 -12.37 4.53 -17.71
CA VAL A 85 -11.44 4.30 -18.81
C VAL A 85 -10.67 5.57 -19.15
N SER A 86 -11.33 6.74 -19.20
CA SER A 86 -10.67 8.01 -19.52
C SER A 86 -9.63 8.42 -18.47
N GLU A 87 -9.86 8.07 -17.21
CA GLU A 87 -8.95 8.34 -16.09
C GLU A 87 -7.83 7.28 -15.95
N GLY A 88 -7.84 6.23 -16.79
CA GLY A 88 -6.86 5.15 -16.75
C GLY A 88 -6.96 4.27 -15.49
N ILE A 89 -8.17 4.13 -14.92
CA ILE A 89 -8.43 3.35 -13.71
C ILE A 89 -8.69 1.89 -14.10
N TYR A 90 -7.93 0.96 -13.49
CA TYR A 90 -8.09 -0.47 -13.72
C TYR A 90 -8.79 -1.15 -12.54
N LEU A 91 -9.92 -1.82 -12.79
CA LEU A 91 -10.72 -2.53 -11.78
C LEU A 91 -10.21 -3.95 -11.51
N ARG A 92 -8.89 -4.11 -11.45
CA ARG A 92 -8.26 -5.42 -11.29
C ARG A 92 -7.07 -5.32 -10.37
N GLN A 93 -6.72 -6.47 -9.81
CA GLN A 93 -5.45 -6.61 -9.14
C GLN A 93 -4.28 -6.42 -10.13
N PRO A 94 -3.19 -5.75 -9.73
CA PRO A 94 -1.96 -5.71 -10.52
C PRO A 94 -1.40 -7.09 -10.81
N SER A 95 -0.75 -7.23 -11.97
CA SER A 95 -0.04 -8.46 -12.32
C SER A 95 1.04 -8.79 -11.27
N PRO A 96 1.45 -10.06 -11.12
CA PRO A 96 2.52 -10.45 -10.20
C PRO A 96 3.82 -9.65 -10.38
N GLU A 97 4.09 -9.19 -11.60
CA GLU A 97 5.26 -8.36 -11.89
C GLU A 97 5.08 -6.94 -11.35
N THR A 98 3.86 -6.39 -11.40
CA THR A 98 3.56 -4.97 -11.11
C THR A 98 3.14 -4.76 -9.67
N VAL A 99 2.67 -5.81 -9.01
CA VAL A 99 2.28 -5.78 -7.59
C VAL A 99 3.47 -5.55 -6.67
N GLY A 100 4.72 -5.68 -7.15
CA GLY A 100 5.94 -5.53 -6.35
C GLY A 100 6.04 -4.16 -5.66
N ILE A 101 5.81 -3.06 -6.39
CA ILE A 101 5.87 -1.72 -5.81
C ILE A 101 4.73 -1.46 -4.81
N TYR A 102 3.50 -1.86 -5.15
CA TYR A 102 2.35 -1.68 -4.26
C TYR A 102 2.50 -2.51 -2.99
N ARG A 103 3.10 -3.69 -3.12
CA ARG A 103 3.51 -4.52 -2.00
C ARG A 103 4.54 -3.81 -1.14
N LEU A 104 5.60 -3.26 -1.71
CA LEU A 104 6.59 -2.50 -0.94
C LEU A 104 5.93 -1.37 -0.15
N MET A 105 4.98 -0.64 -0.76
CA MET A 105 4.24 0.42 -0.07
C MET A 105 3.50 -0.10 1.17
N SER A 106 2.74 -1.19 1.03
CA SER A 106 2.05 -1.83 2.16
C SER A 106 3.03 -2.42 3.18
N GLU A 107 4.13 -3.04 2.75
CA GLU A 107 5.16 -3.60 3.62
C GLU A 107 5.88 -2.52 4.45
N VAL A 108 6.15 -1.36 3.86
CA VAL A 108 6.74 -0.20 4.55
C VAL A 108 5.78 0.37 5.58
N SER A 109 4.53 0.61 5.17
CA SER A 109 3.50 1.11 6.09
C SER A 109 3.30 0.17 7.27
N HIS A 110 3.24 -1.14 6.99
CA HIS A 110 3.15 -2.17 8.00
C HIS A 110 4.39 -2.26 8.90
N GLY A 111 5.60 -2.10 8.35
CA GLY A 111 6.84 -2.04 9.12
C GLY A 111 6.87 -0.85 10.10
N LEU A 112 6.23 0.26 9.74
CA LEU A 112 6.15 1.47 10.56
C LEU A 112 4.97 1.48 11.54
N SER A 113 3.89 0.72 11.28
CA SER A 113 2.72 0.67 12.15
C SER A 113 2.98 0.01 13.51
N GLY A 114 4.13 -0.65 13.69
CA GLY A 114 4.51 -1.29 14.95
C GLY A 114 3.59 -2.45 15.35
N CYS A 115 2.75 -2.95 14.44
CA CYS A 115 1.70 -3.91 14.76
C CYS A 115 2.26 -5.19 15.45
N PRO A 116 1.93 -5.44 16.73
CA PRO A 116 2.52 -6.54 17.46
C PRO A 116 1.94 -7.91 17.04
N ILE A 117 0.71 -7.95 16.50
CA ILE A 117 -0.10 -9.18 16.33
C ILE A 117 -0.29 -9.59 14.86
N CYS A 118 0.51 -9.04 13.95
CA CYS A 118 0.32 -9.34 12.53
C CYS A 118 0.68 -10.79 12.13
N GLN A 119 -0.18 -11.41 11.31
CA GLN A 119 0.01 -12.74 10.74
C GLN A 119 1.21 -12.84 9.77
N CYS A 120 1.70 -11.72 9.21
CA CYS A 120 2.96 -11.71 8.44
C CYS A 120 4.15 -12.25 9.22
N LYS A 121 4.13 -12.19 10.55
CA LYS A 121 5.20 -12.72 11.42
C LYS A 121 5.34 -14.24 11.34
N ASN A 122 4.51 -14.92 10.55
CA ASN A 122 4.60 -16.35 10.33
C ASN A 122 5.90 -16.72 9.60
N ALA A 123 6.89 -17.16 10.39
CA ALA A 123 8.21 -17.61 9.94
C ALA A 123 8.20 -18.81 8.96
N ARG A 124 7.01 -19.37 8.63
CA ARG A 124 6.86 -20.47 7.67
C ARG A 124 6.65 -20.01 6.23
N CYS A 125 6.49 -18.70 5.97
CA CYS A 125 6.37 -18.23 4.60
C CYS A 125 7.71 -18.31 3.86
N GLN A 126 7.78 -19.11 2.80
CA GLN A 126 9.00 -19.30 1.99
C GLN A 126 9.52 -18.01 1.31
N PHE A 127 8.68 -16.98 1.24
CA PHE A 127 8.97 -15.71 0.56
C PHE A 127 9.55 -14.64 1.48
N HIS A 128 9.57 -14.86 2.79
CA HIS A 128 10.23 -13.99 3.78
C HIS A 128 11.53 -14.66 4.24
N SER A 129 12.53 -13.87 4.62
CA SER A 129 13.71 -14.42 5.26
C SER A 129 13.40 -14.79 6.72
N LYS A 130 14.28 -15.57 7.37
CA LYS A 130 14.07 -15.92 8.79
C LYS A 130 14.26 -14.72 9.71
N ASP A 131 15.15 -13.84 9.29
CA ASP A 131 15.59 -12.67 10.03
C ASP A 131 14.70 -11.45 9.72
N GLU A 132 14.01 -11.46 8.57
CA GLU A 132 13.09 -10.43 8.16
C GLU A 132 11.65 -10.94 8.01
N ARG A 133 10.76 -10.43 8.87
CA ARG A 133 9.37 -10.91 8.98
C ARG A 133 8.32 -10.00 8.36
N PHE A 134 8.69 -8.79 7.97
CA PHE A 134 7.77 -7.77 7.45
C PHE A 134 7.95 -7.57 5.95
N LEU A 135 9.20 -7.58 5.48
CA LEU A 135 9.52 -7.46 4.06
C LEU A 135 9.65 -8.83 3.43
N ARG A 136 9.24 -8.93 2.17
CA ARG A 136 9.57 -10.08 1.34
C ARG A 136 11.04 -10.05 0.95
N LYS A 137 11.63 -11.22 0.69
CA LYS A 137 12.97 -11.36 0.09
C LYS A 137 13.20 -10.47 -1.14
N GLU A 138 12.18 -10.35 -2.01
CA GLU A 138 12.23 -9.45 -3.17
C GLU A 138 12.45 -8.00 -2.75
N SER A 139 11.63 -7.51 -1.82
CA SER A 139 11.73 -6.16 -1.29
C SER A 139 13.03 -5.95 -0.54
N GLU A 140 13.49 -6.98 0.20
CA GLU A 140 14.76 -6.97 0.90
C GLU A 140 15.93 -6.69 -0.05
N ALA A 141 16.02 -7.47 -1.12
CA ALA A 141 17.12 -7.36 -2.08
C ALA A 141 17.02 -6.10 -2.95
N ASP A 142 15.83 -5.84 -3.49
CA ASP A 142 15.68 -4.87 -4.59
C ASP A 142 15.63 -3.41 -4.10
N TYR A 143 15.30 -3.19 -2.82
CA TYR A 143 15.14 -1.85 -2.23
C TYR A 143 16.12 -1.59 -1.08
N GLY A 144 17.23 -2.33 -1.03
CA GLY A 144 18.37 -2.01 -0.17
C GLY A 144 18.23 -2.39 1.30
N PHE A 145 17.23 -3.18 1.68
CA PHE A 145 17.04 -3.68 3.04
C PHE A 145 17.85 -4.96 3.34
N LEU A 146 18.56 -5.50 2.36
CA LEU A 146 19.38 -6.69 2.53
C LEU A 146 20.62 -6.39 3.39
N SER A 147 20.81 -7.18 4.45
CA SER A 147 21.98 -7.10 5.34
C SER A 147 22.17 -5.71 5.99
N VAL A 148 21.08 -5.05 6.34
CA VAL A 148 21.08 -3.79 7.09
C VAL A 148 20.89 -4.03 8.59
N ASN A 149 21.46 -3.15 9.42
CA ASN A 149 21.22 -3.16 10.86
C ASN A 149 19.85 -2.54 11.22
N THR A 150 19.44 -2.62 12.48
CA THR A 150 18.13 -2.11 12.94
C THR A 150 17.93 -0.62 12.69
N TRP A 151 18.98 0.20 12.83
CA TRP A 151 18.91 1.63 12.58
C TRP A 151 18.76 1.93 11.08
N GLU A 152 19.60 1.30 10.24
CA GLU A 152 19.56 1.42 8.78
C GLU A 152 18.19 1.00 8.23
N ARG A 153 17.64 -0.09 8.78
CA ARG A 153 16.30 -0.58 8.47
C ARG A 153 15.23 0.47 8.78
N TRP A 154 15.21 1.00 9.99
CA TRP A 154 14.24 2.03 10.39
C TRP A 154 14.37 3.28 9.50
N ARG A 155 15.61 3.67 9.16
CA ARG A 155 15.87 4.81 8.29
C ARG A 155 15.36 4.57 6.87
N LEU A 156 15.56 3.39 6.30
CA LEU A 156 15.00 3.00 5.01
C LEU A 156 13.47 2.97 5.01
N LEU A 157 12.84 2.38 6.03
CA LEU A 157 11.38 2.38 6.16
C LEU A 157 10.83 3.81 6.17
N SER A 158 11.43 4.67 6.99
CA SER A 158 11.04 6.09 7.08
C SER A 158 11.23 6.81 5.75
N PHE A 159 12.39 6.61 5.11
CA PHE A 159 12.70 7.20 3.80
C PHE A 159 11.69 6.78 2.73
N TYR A 160 11.35 5.49 2.65
CA TYR A 160 10.37 5.02 1.68
C TYR A 160 8.96 5.54 1.97
N SER A 161 8.58 5.68 3.25
CA SER A 161 7.31 6.30 3.63
C SER A 161 7.22 7.75 3.15
N ASP A 162 8.29 8.54 3.35
CA ASP A 162 8.39 9.91 2.85
C ASP A 162 8.38 9.95 1.31
N LEU A 163 9.11 9.03 0.66
CA LEU A 163 9.17 8.92 -0.80
C LEU A 163 7.79 8.63 -1.40
N PHE A 164 7.01 7.74 -0.79
CA PHE A 164 5.66 7.40 -1.26
C PHE A 164 4.65 8.53 -1.05
N SER A 165 4.91 9.39 -0.08
CA SER A 165 4.12 10.59 0.19
C SER A 165 4.46 11.77 -0.72
N ASN A 166 5.54 11.67 -1.51
CA ASN A 166 5.94 12.72 -2.44
C ASN A 166 4.88 12.90 -3.56
N PRO A 167 4.35 14.11 -3.81
CA PRO A 167 3.31 14.33 -4.81
C PRO A 167 3.68 13.95 -6.25
N LYS A 168 4.98 13.87 -6.56
CA LYS A 168 5.49 13.47 -7.87
C LYS A 168 5.75 11.96 -7.96
N PHE A 169 5.63 11.23 -6.86
CA PHE A 169 5.83 9.80 -6.82
C PHE A 169 4.81 9.08 -7.70
N ASN A 170 5.31 8.19 -8.55
CA ASN A 170 4.51 7.32 -9.39
C ASN A 170 4.95 5.86 -9.17
N PRO A 171 4.12 5.01 -8.54
CA PRO A 171 4.46 3.62 -8.28
C PRO A 171 4.85 2.85 -9.55
N GLN A 172 4.13 3.05 -10.66
CA GLN A 172 4.39 2.37 -11.92
C GLN A 172 5.75 2.74 -12.50
N LYS A 173 6.12 4.03 -12.49
CA LYS A 173 7.44 4.48 -12.94
C LYS A 173 8.57 3.91 -12.10
N MET A 174 8.38 3.82 -10.78
CA MET A 174 9.39 3.18 -9.92
C MET A 174 9.52 1.69 -10.24
N GLN A 175 8.40 1.01 -10.47
CA GLN A 175 8.37 -0.40 -10.83
C GLN A 175 9.02 -0.65 -12.19
N GLU A 176 8.82 0.23 -13.18
CA GLU A 176 9.50 0.23 -14.48
C GLU A 176 11.01 0.42 -14.29
N ALA A 177 11.41 1.45 -13.54
CA ALA A 177 12.81 1.73 -13.24
C ALA A 177 13.52 0.57 -12.53
N LYS A 178 12.81 -0.14 -11.65
CA LYS A 178 13.32 -1.36 -10.99
C LYS A 178 13.56 -2.51 -11.98
N ARG A 179 12.77 -2.60 -13.05
CA ARG A 179 12.87 -3.68 -14.04
C ARG A 179 13.86 -3.37 -15.15
N ASP A 180 14.14 -2.09 -15.39
CA ASP A 180 15.06 -1.63 -16.43
C ASP A 180 16.43 -2.32 -16.29
N PRO A 181 17.02 -2.92 -17.34
CA PRO A 181 18.27 -3.68 -17.22
C PRO A 181 19.43 -2.92 -16.55
N ASP A 182 19.45 -1.59 -16.63
CA ASP A 182 20.42 -0.75 -15.93
C ASP A 182 20.03 -0.57 -14.44
N PRO A 183 20.86 -1.05 -13.49
CA PRO A 183 20.67 -0.83 -12.06
C PRO A 183 20.52 0.65 -11.68
N GLN A 184 21.15 1.56 -12.42
CA GLN A 184 21.15 2.99 -12.12
C GLN A 184 19.79 3.66 -12.38
N THR A 185 18.92 3.05 -13.20
CA THR A 185 17.61 3.63 -13.54
C THR A 185 16.73 3.81 -12.30
N LEU A 186 16.76 2.86 -11.36
CA LEU A 186 16.04 2.98 -10.09
C LEU A 186 16.58 4.13 -9.23
N GLU A 187 17.90 4.23 -9.09
CA GLU A 187 18.53 5.31 -8.33
C GLU A 187 18.24 6.67 -8.96
N THR A 188 18.31 6.77 -10.29
CA THR A 188 17.99 7.99 -11.04
C THR A 188 16.55 8.42 -10.82
N TYR A 189 15.62 7.46 -10.82
CA TYR A 189 14.22 7.75 -10.51
C TYR A 189 14.05 8.29 -9.08
N ILE A 190 14.68 7.67 -8.09
CA ILE A 190 14.63 8.12 -6.69
C ILE A 190 15.27 9.51 -6.55
N GLU A 191 16.43 9.74 -7.14
CA GLU A 191 17.16 11.02 -7.15
C GLU A 191 16.31 12.15 -7.76
N SER A 192 15.49 11.84 -8.78
CA SER A 192 14.57 12.81 -9.39
C SER A 192 13.45 13.27 -8.44
N LEU A 193 13.14 12.47 -7.41
CA LEU A 193 12.13 12.78 -6.40
C LEU A 193 12.75 13.39 -5.14
N VAL A 194 13.94 12.92 -4.75
CA VAL A 194 14.69 13.34 -3.57
C VAL A 194 16.15 13.55 -3.96
N LEU A 195 16.51 14.79 -4.26
CA LEU A 195 17.89 15.14 -4.61
C LEU A 195 18.85 14.81 -3.46
N GLY A 196 19.95 14.13 -3.78
CA GLY A 196 20.97 13.71 -2.84
C GLY A 196 20.49 12.67 -1.84
N PHE A 197 19.49 11.83 -2.17
CA PHE A 197 18.84 10.94 -1.20
C PHE A 197 19.82 10.08 -0.41
N ARG A 198 20.91 9.60 -1.06
CA ARG A 198 21.96 8.82 -0.40
C ARG A 198 22.56 9.56 0.78
N ARG A 199 22.85 10.87 0.64
CA ARG A 199 23.36 11.71 1.72
C ARG A 199 22.30 11.95 2.79
N THR A 200 21.04 12.08 2.39
CA THR A 200 19.92 12.32 3.30
C THR A 200 19.70 11.15 4.28
N ILE A 201 19.97 9.91 3.84
CA ILE A 201 19.77 8.72 4.69
C ILE A 201 21.04 8.23 5.36
N TRP A 202 22.19 8.78 4.99
CA TRP A 202 23.50 8.41 5.51
C TRP A 202 23.71 8.81 6.97
N ASN A 203 24.39 7.97 7.75
CA ASN A 203 24.88 8.33 9.08
C ASN A 203 26.30 7.76 9.26
N GLU A 204 27.29 8.64 9.25
CA GLU A 204 28.71 8.28 9.30
C GLU A 204 29.14 7.37 10.45
N HIS A 205 28.36 7.32 11.55
CA HIS A 205 28.64 6.47 12.70
C HIS A 205 27.92 5.12 12.68
N LEU A 206 26.84 5.00 11.90
CA LEU A 206 25.92 3.86 11.96
C LEU A 206 25.71 3.15 10.62
N THR A 207 26.11 3.76 9.49
CA THR A 207 25.91 3.21 8.15
C THR A 207 27.16 2.56 7.59
N ASP A 208 27.00 1.38 7.00
CA ASP A 208 27.99 0.76 6.13
C ASP A 208 28.31 1.68 4.94
N GLY A 209 29.60 1.80 4.54
CA GLY A 209 30.11 2.52 3.35
C GLY A 209 29.24 2.44 2.09
N MET A 210 28.55 1.31 1.90
CA MET A 210 27.74 1.00 0.73
C MET A 210 26.24 1.24 0.91
N PHE A 211 25.80 1.82 2.03
CA PHE A 211 24.40 2.06 2.35
C PHE A 211 23.79 3.24 1.55
N PRO A 212 22.55 3.12 1.04
CA PRO A 212 21.79 1.89 0.88
C PRO A 212 22.36 1.04 -0.26
N LYS A 213 22.31 -0.28 -0.10
CA LYS A 213 22.78 -1.26 -1.09
C LYS A 213 21.72 -1.47 -2.17
N LEU A 214 21.55 -0.46 -3.02
CA LEU A 214 20.72 -0.53 -4.22
C LEU A 214 21.54 -1.17 -5.36
N GLY A 215 20.90 -1.98 -6.19
CA GLY A 215 21.56 -2.66 -7.31
C GLY A 215 21.57 -4.20 -7.27
N PRO A 216 21.58 -4.87 -6.10
CA PRO A 216 21.20 -6.28 -6.04
C PRO A 216 19.79 -6.43 -6.60
N ARG A 217 19.60 -7.42 -7.48
CA ARG A 217 18.28 -7.73 -8.05
C ARG A 217 18.02 -9.20 -7.98
N LEU A 218 16.94 -9.57 -7.29
CA LEU A 218 16.50 -10.96 -7.29
C LEU A 218 15.96 -11.32 -8.67
N LYS A 219 16.63 -12.28 -9.32
CA LYS A 219 16.13 -12.94 -10.53
C LYS A 219 15.43 -14.22 -10.11
N PHE A 220 14.16 -14.35 -10.49
CA PHE A 220 13.40 -15.56 -10.25
C PHE A 220 13.60 -16.54 -11.41
N LEU A 221 13.89 -17.79 -11.09
CA LEU A 221 13.87 -18.88 -12.06
C LEU A 221 12.43 -19.38 -12.18
N GLY A 222 11.74 -18.98 -13.25
CA GLY A 222 10.33 -19.35 -13.49
C GLY A 222 9.34 -18.21 -13.24
N PRO A 223 8.04 -18.50 -13.08
CA PRO A 223 7.01 -17.47 -12.92
C PRO A 223 7.26 -16.64 -11.67
N HIS A 224 6.95 -15.34 -11.76
CA HIS A 224 7.18 -14.41 -10.66
C HIS A 224 6.40 -14.90 -9.43
N PRO A 225 7.08 -15.24 -8.32
CA PRO A 225 6.40 -15.87 -7.21
C PRO A 225 5.40 -14.89 -6.60
N TYR A 226 4.28 -15.41 -6.12
CA TYR A 226 3.23 -14.62 -5.52
C TYR A 226 3.05 -14.99 -4.04
N CYS A 227 2.94 -13.98 -3.18
CA CYS A 227 2.78 -14.13 -1.74
C CYS A 227 1.63 -13.24 -1.31
N GLU A 228 0.65 -13.78 -0.60
CA GLU A 228 -0.50 -13.03 -0.10
C GLU A 228 -0.33 -12.59 1.35
N CYS A 229 0.83 -12.87 1.97
CA CYS A 229 1.03 -12.60 3.39
C CYS A 229 0.83 -11.13 3.76
N PHE A 230 1.03 -10.18 2.83
CA PHE A 230 0.82 -8.74 3.07
C PHE A 230 -0.58 -8.24 2.67
N ILE A 231 -1.42 -9.09 2.06
CA ILE A 231 -2.77 -8.72 1.58
C ILE A 231 -3.80 -9.13 2.65
N HIS A 232 -3.71 -8.50 3.82
CA HIS A 232 -4.68 -8.59 4.91
C HIS A 232 -4.80 -7.26 5.65
N ASN A 233 -5.90 -7.07 6.37
CA ASN A 233 -6.10 -5.87 7.18
C ASN A 233 -5.04 -5.80 8.29
N LEU A 234 -4.38 -4.67 8.43
CA LEU A 234 -3.59 -4.38 9.62
C LEU A 234 -4.57 -4.12 10.77
N PRO A 235 -4.51 -4.90 11.87
CA PRO A 235 -5.27 -4.53 13.06
C PRO A 235 -4.63 -3.26 13.62
N LEU A 236 -5.24 -2.12 13.30
CA LEU A 236 -4.98 -0.86 14.00
C LEU A 236 -5.57 -0.98 15.41
N SER A 237 -4.94 -0.34 16.39
CA SER A 237 -5.56 -0.22 17.72
C SER A 237 -6.94 0.41 17.55
N GLU A 238 -7.97 -0.20 18.14
CA GLU A 238 -9.34 0.33 18.14
C GLU A 238 -9.31 1.84 18.49
N GLY A 239 -9.85 2.69 17.61
CA GLY A 239 -9.93 4.14 17.81
C GLY A 239 -9.03 5.03 16.94
N VAL A 240 -8.27 4.49 15.98
CA VAL A 240 -7.41 5.29 15.06
C VAL A 240 -7.79 5.09 13.59
N GLU A 241 -9.08 5.01 13.29
CA GLU A 241 -9.55 5.05 11.90
C GLU A 241 -9.32 6.46 11.33
N TYR A 242 -8.24 6.61 10.55
CA TYR A 242 -7.82 7.86 9.87
C TYR A 242 -8.83 8.40 8.83
N ASN A 243 -10.05 7.87 8.77
CA ASN A 243 -11.12 8.34 7.88
C ASN A 243 -12.27 9.07 8.60
N VAL A 244 -12.19 9.26 9.91
CA VAL A 244 -13.06 10.21 10.59
C VAL A 244 -12.32 11.54 10.62
N ASN A 245 -12.77 12.50 9.79
CA ASN A 245 -12.60 13.92 10.12
C ASN A 245 -13.39 14.16 11.42
N VAL A 246 -12.88 13.69 12.55
CA VAL A 246 -13.26 14.25 13.83
C VAL A 246 -12.62 15.61 13.81
N GLU A 247 -13.41 16.65 13.58
CA GLU A 247 -13.02 18.01 13.92
C GLU A 247 -12.47 17.96 15.35
N ILE A 248 -11.15 18.07 15.46
CA ILE A 248 -10.40 18.17 16.72
C ILE A 248 -10.65 19.56 17.34
N GLU A 249 -11.85 20.13 17.17
CA GLU A 249 -12.27 21.34 17.85
C GLU A 249 -12.72 21.00 19.27
N TRP A 250 -13.51 19.94 19.47
CA TRP A 250 -14.00 19.62 20.82
C TRP A 250 -12.89 19.22 21.80
N ILE A 251 -11.87 18.49 21.35
CA ILE A 251 -10.70 18.14 22.18
C ILE A 251 -9.87 19.39 22.49
N ARG A 252 -9.80 20.35 21.54
CA ARG A 252 -9.04 21.59 21.71
C ARG A 252 -9.77 22.56 22.64
N GLU A 253 -11.08 22.70 22.50
CA GLU A 253 -11.94 23.49 23.39
C GLU A 253 -11.94 22.96 24.82
N ASP A 254 -11.97 21.64 25.00
CA ASP A 254 -11.94 21.01 26.33
C ASP A 254 -10.55 21.12 26.99
N TYR A 255 -9.47 21.18 26.21
CA TYR A 255 -8.11 21.44 26.71
C TYR A 255 -7.89 22.93 27.02
N GLU A 256 -8.39 23.83 26.18
CA GLU A 256 -8.32 25.28 26.40
C GLU A 256 -9.23 25.73 27.55
N GLY A 257 -10.39 25.08 27.76
CA GLY A 257 -11.29 25.31 28.89
C GLY A 257 -10.66 24.91 30.22
N ARG A 258 -10.08 23.71 30.31
CA ARG A 258 -9.40 23.23 31.52
C ARG A 258 -8.18 24.06 31.92
N ASN A 259 -7.46 24.60 30.94
CA ASN A 259 -6.33 25.51 31.21
C ASN A 259 -6.78 26.92 31.64
N ARG A 260 -8.00 27.36 31.31
CA ARG A 260 -8.54 28.64 31.82
C ARG A 260 -9.01 28.52 33.27
N GLU A 261 -9.58 27.38 33.66
CA GLU A 261 -10.01 27.14 35.05
C GLU A 261 -8.83 27.04 36.03
N GLN A 262 -7.68 26.50 35.59
CA GLN A 262 -6.48 26.42 36.43
C GLN A 262 -5.75 27.75 36.65
N VAL A 263 -6.01 28.79 35.84
CA VAL A 263 -5.38 30.11 36.00
C VAL A 263 -6.23 31.04 36.89
N SER A 264 -7.48 30.68 37.17
CA SER A 264 -8.39 31.46 38.05
C SER A 264 -8.31 31.12 39.54
N GLU A 265 -7.53 30.12 39.95
CA GLU A 265 -7.34 29.73 41.36
C GLU A 265 -5.90 29.95 41.86
N SER A 266 -5.21 30.99 41.37
CA SER A 266 -3.93 31.47 41.94
C SER A 266 -4.05 32.86 42.55
#